data_AF-A0A947VKU8-F1
#
_entry.id   AF-A0A947VKU8-F1
#
_cell.length_a   1.000
_cell.length_b   1.000
_cell.length_c   1.000
_cell.angle_alpha   90.00
_cell.angle_beta   90.00
_cell.angle_gamma   90.00
#
_symmetry.space_group_name_H-M   'P 1'
#
loop_
_entity.id
_entity.type
_entity.pdbx_description
1 polymer ?
#
loop_
_entity_poly.entity_id
_entity_poly.type
_entity_poly.pdbx_seq_one_letter_code
_entity_poly.pdbx_strand_id
1 'polypeptide(L)' 'MQNIKITVDKSHIFTLGEKMYRKSIEFIRELVNNAYDADATEVFVNINDNKIVVEDNGSGMN' A
#
# COMPACT_ATOMS: atom_id res chain seq x y z
N MET A 1 -8.91 24.74 5.08
CA MET A 1 -7.92 23.68 4.78
C MET A 1 -6.76 23.81 5.74
N GLN A 2 -6.55 22.82 6.61
CA GLN A 2 -5.37 22.77 7.47
C GLN A 2 -4.27 22.01 6.72
N ASN A 3 -3.14 22.67 6.48
CA ASN A 3 -1.99 22.05 5.83
C ASN A 3 -1.03 21.56 6.92
N ILE A 4 -0.80 20.25 6.99
CA ILE A 4 0.19 19.66 7.89
C ILE A 4 1.56 19.72 7.21
N LYS A 5 2.50 20.44 7.82
CA LYS A 5 3.87 20.53 7.30
C LYS A 5 4.64 19.29 7.76
N ILE A 6 4.73 18.30 6.89
CA ILE A 6 5.52 17.09 7.13
C ILE A 6 6.96 17.35 6.70
N THR A 7 7.91 17.12 7.60
CA THR A 7 9.35 17.15 7.28
C THR A 7 9.83 15.72 7.20
N VAL A 8 10.17 15.23 5.99
CA VAL A 8 10.66 13.86 5.80
C VAL A 8 12.17 13.89 5.69
N ASP A 9 12.86 13.23 6.61
CA ASP A 9 14.30 13.00 6.53
C ASP A 9 14.57 11.95 5.43
N LYS A 10 15.48 12.27 4.50
CA LYS A 10 15.82 11.42 3.35
C LYS A 10 16.26 10.01 3.75
N SER A 11 16.81 9.83 4.96
CA SER A 11 17.19 8.52 5.52
C SER A 11 16.03 7.52 5.63
N HIS A 12 14.79 8.00 5.81
CA HIS A 12 13.61 7.14 5.97
C HIS A 12 13.19 6.49 4.64
N ILE A 13 13.44 7.16 3.51
CA ILE A 13 13.15 6.63 2.17
C ILE A 13 14.07 5.44 1.87
N PHE A 14 15.36 5.53 2.22
CA PHE A 14 16.31 4.43 2.04
C PHE A 14 15.95 3.21 2.89
N THR A 15 15.52 3.43 4.13
CA THR A 15 15.10 2.36 5.04
C THR A 15 13.82 1.66 4.54
N LEU A 16 12.87 2.40 3.95
CA LEU A 16 11.70 1.81 3.28
C LEU A 16 12.14 0.99 2.06
N GLY A 17 13.03 1.54 1.23
CA GLY A 17 13.54 0.88 0.02
C GLY A 17 14.17 -0.48 0.32
N GLU A 18 15.07 -0.57 1.30
CA GLU A 18 15.69 -1.85 1.69
C GLU A 18 14.67 -2.86 2.25
N LYS A 19 13.69 -2.40 3.03
CA LYS A 19 12.63 -3.27 3.56
C LYS A 19 11.70 -3.77 2.46
N MET A 20 11.39 -2.95 1.46
CA MET A 20 10.52 -3.34 0.33
C MET A 20 11.10 -4.50 -0.47
N TYR A 21 12.42 -4.57 -0.68
CA TYR A 21 13.05 -5.70 -1.37
C TYR A 21 13.01 -7.02 -0.57
N ARG A 22 12.99 -6.96 0.77
CA ARG A 22 12.91 -8.17 1.62
C ARG A 22 11.48 -8.63 1.91
N LYS A 23 10.50 -7.74 1.75
CA LYS A 23 9.12 -7.91 2.25
C LYS A 23 8.05 -7.57 1.22
N SER A 24 8.36 -7.62 -0.08
CA SER A 24 7.41 -7.28 -1.15
C SER A 24 6.08 -8.03 -1.03
N ILE A 25 6.12 -9.31 -0.65
CA ILE A 25 4.93 -10.13 -0.37
C ILE A 25 4.15 -9.66 0.87
N GLU A 26 4.85 -9.25 1.94
CA GLU A 26 4.17 -8.67 3.12
C GLU A 26 3.46 -7.36 2.77
N PHE A 27 4.01 -6.59 1.84
CA PHE A 27 3.39 -5.35 1.38
C PHE A 27 2.06 -5.63 0.67
N ILE A 28 2.02 -6.64 -0.21
CA ILE A 28 0.77 -7.08 -0.84
C ILE A 28 -0.23 -7.57 0.21
N ARG A 29 0.24 -8.34 1.20
CA ARG A 29 -0.60 -8.82 2.31
C ARG A 29 -1.23 -7.66 3.11
N GLU A 30 -0.45 -6.63 3.37
CA GLU A 30 -0.91 -5.44 4.08
C GLU A 30 -1.97 -4.66 3.28
N LEU A 31 -1.77 -4.50 1.97
CA LEU A 31 -2.76 -3.86 1.09
C LEU A 31 -4.09 -4.65 1.03
N VAL A 32 -4.02 -5.99 0.96
CA VAL A 32 -5.23 -6.85 0.97
C VAL A 32 -5.97 -6.76 2.31
N ASN A 33 -5.25 -6.74 3.44
CA ASN A 33 -5.91 -6.54 4.74
C ASN A 33 -6.59 -5.18 4.83
N ASN A 34 -5.92 -4.11 4.36
CA ASN A 34 -6.50 -2.77 4.36
C ASN A 34 -7.81 -2.69 3.55
N ALA A 35 -7.91 -3.44 2.44
CA ALA A 35 -9.14 -3.54 1.67
C ALA A 35 -10.27 -4.19 2.47
N TYR A 36 -10.00 -5.29 3.18
CA TYR A 36 -10.99 -5.92 4.06
C TYR A 36 -11.34 -5.06 5.28
N ASP A 37 -10.39 -4.30 5.82
CA ASP A 37 -10.64 -3.30 6.86
C ASP A 37 -11.54 -2.15 6.34
N ALA A 38 -11.60 -1.94 5.02
CA ALA A 38 -12.50 -1.03 4.33
C ALA A 38 -13.81 -1.69 3.87
N ASP A 39 -14.20 -2.82 4.44
CA ASP A 39 -15.42 -3.58 4.15
C ASP A 39 -15.51 -4.17 2.73
N ALA A 40 -14.37 -4.37 2.04
CA ALA A 40 -14.35 -5.06 0.76
C ALA A 40 -14.87 -6.51 0.91
N THR A 41 -15.66 -6.98 -0.05
CA THR A 41 -16.03 -8.40 -0.16
C THR A 41 -15.12 -9.14 -1.12
N GLU A 42 -14.51 -8.42 -2.06
CA GLU A 42 -13.62 -8.95 -3.08
C GLU A 42 -12.39 -8.07 -3.22
N VAL A 43 -11.23 -8.71 -3.35
CA VAL A 43 -9.95 -8.04 -3.60
C VAL A 43 -9.26 -8.75 -4.76
N PHE A 44 -8.92 -7.99 -5.80
CA PHE A 44 -8.29 -8.46 -7.03
C PHE A 44 -6.81 -8.09 -7.03
N VAL A 45 -5.95 -9.10 -7.16
CA VAL A 45 -4.50 -8.90 -7.28
C VAL A 45 -4.07 -9.31 -8.69
N ASN A 46 -3.77 -8.30 -9.51
CA ASN A 46 -3.35 -8.47 -10.90
C ASN A 46 -1.84 -8.27 -11.01
N ILE A 47 -1.12 -9.34 -11.38
CA ILE A 47 0.33 -9.33 -11.56
C ILE A 47 0.64 -9.34 -13.05
N ASN A 48 1.43 -8.35 -13.49
CA ASN A 48 1.99 -8.28 -14.84
C ASN A 48 3.51 -8.06 -14.72
N ASP A 49 4.24 -8.26 -15.82
CA ASP A 49 5.72 -8.22 -15.84
C ASP A 49 6.33 -6.97 -15.17
N ASN A 50 5.68 -5.80 -15.29
CA ASN A 50 6.19 -4.53 -14.77
C ASN A 50 5.35 -3.91 -13.65
N LYS A 51 4.24 -4.53 -13.24
CA LYS A 51 3.33 -3.95 -12.25
C LYS A 51 2.52 -4.99 -11.49
N ILE A 52 2.26 -4.69 -10.22
CA ILE A 52 1.26 -5.38 -9.40
C ILE A 52 0.18 -4.35 -9.08
N VAL A 53 -1.08 -4.70 -9.33
CA VAL A 53 -2.25 -3.87 -9.05
C VAL A 53 -3.11 -4.61 -8.03
N VAL A 54 -3.42 -3.95 -6.91
CA VAL A 54 -4.36 -4.42 -5.89
C VAL A 54 -5.57 -3.50 -5.95
N GLU A 55 -6.73 -4.05 -6.27
CA GLU A 55 -8.00 -3.34 -6.40
C GLU A 55 -9.04 -4.01 -5.51
N ASP A 56 -9.85 -3.21 -4.82
CA ASP A 56 -10.91 -3.69 -3.95
C ASP A 56 -12.24 -2.98 -4.24
N ASN A 57 -13.32 -3.57 -3.75
CA ASN A 57 -14.68 -3.02 -3.85
C ASN A 57 -15.18 -2.42 -2.52
N GLY A 58 -14.27 -2.06 -1.63
CA GLY A 58 -14.56 -1.49 -0.32
C GLY A 58 -15.01 -0.03 -0.35
N SER A 59 -15.11 0.56 0.83
CA SER A 59 -15.66 1.89 1.08
C SER A 59 -14.77 3.06 0.61
N GLY A 60 -13.52 2.78 0.22
CA GLY A 60 -12.58 3.78 -0.29
C GLY A 60 -12.19 4.84 0.75
N MET A 61 -11.71 6.00 0.29
CA MET A 61 -11.34 7.13 1.14
C MET A 61 -12.02 8.41 0.62
N ASN A 62 -12.70 9.15 1.51
CA ASN A 62 -13.38 10.43 1.22
C ASN A 62 -12.50 11.65 1.50
#